data_AF-A0A8H4NHH6-F1
#
_entry.id   AF-A0A8H4NHH6-F1
#
_cell.length_a   1.000
_cell.length_b   1.000
_cell.length_c   1.000
_cell.angle_alpha   90.00
_cell.angle_beta   90.00
_cell.angle_gamma   90.00
#
_symmetry.space_group_name_H-M   'P 1'
#
loop_
_entity.id
_entity.type
_entity.pdbx_description
1 polymer ?
#
loop_
_entity_poly.entity_id
_entity_poly.type
_entity_poly.pdbx_seq_one_letter_code
_entity_poly.pdbx_strand_id
1 'polypeptide(L)'
;MATPARTTGLDSGIQKLWATDALQKRAAAIVLAIVYDANGRDEEGRAYLAQAVAAAHAIQLFSSQKNSDDRECNSRAITAWSLFGLQAVHSFHVFKAPLLSMPPSVPLPEKYECYGDFVLRFPAAKGPVSVNYANTFRTLSEFRIIMNDVAAVFFSDLKNTPDATVDRIKGFCIRLDSWYQNLPPELKAREISFPWQLKLHMHYYNLIIYLLETLRMTSTPALVDESVQKVLSDAKIKMETLLRLYYLRHGFESYDIFVISPLAFIGFMLAKTLDSSETAGLESRRSTVVLVAKGLQDQSQNCYLARLVFRILKSSVGRENQFLIKEVDNEKEDDEAQRVIEEQVKSSWPIDLEWIDVDPEKKRLDNLIRRTKELDA
;
A
#
# COMPACT_ATOMS: atom_id res chain seq x y z
N MET A 1 21.72 28.92 47.37
CA MET A 1 21.91 30.11 46.51
C MET A 1 22.75 29.66 45.32
N ALA A 2 22.10 29.36 44.19
CA ALA A 2 22.75 28.90 42.97
C ALA A 2 22.10 29.63 41.78
N THR A 3 22.93 30.32 41.01
CA THR A 3 22.58 31.16 39.88
C THR A 3 22.15 30.31 38.68
N PRO A 4 21.08 30.64 37.93
CA PRO A 4 20.76 29.94 36.71
C PRO A 4 21.62 30.47 35.55
N ALA A 5 22.28 29.55 34.84
CA ALA A 5 23.01 29.84 33.62
C ALA A 5 22.03 30.24 32.50
N ARG A 6 22.31 31.39 31.87
CA ARG A 6 21.62 31.88 30.67
C ARG A 6 21.87 30.93 29.50
N THR A 7 20.81 30.35 28.95
CA THR A 7 20.80 29.75 27.61
C THR A 7 20.79 30.87 26.57
N THR A 8 21.97 31.19 26.06
CA THR A 8 22.15 32.07 24.89
C THR A 8 21.78 31.32 23.61
N GLY A 9 20.81 31.87 22.88
CA GLY A 9 20.69 31.77 21.42
C GLY A 9 20.33 30.39 20.87
N LEU A 10 19.04 30.01 20.94
CA LEU A 10 18.49 29.14 19.90
C LEU A 10 18.51 29.92 18.59
N ASP A 11 19.25 29.37 17.65
CA ASP A 11 19.59 29.94 16.36
C ASP A 11 18.34 30.38 15.56
N SER A 12 18.30 31.67 15.24
CA SER A 12 17.20 32.37 14.56
C SER A 12 16.88 31.85 13.14
N GLY A 13 17.66 30.90 12.63
CA GLY A 13 17.40 30.18 11.37
C GLY A 13 16.32 29.10 11.51
N ILE A 14 16.21 28.43 12.67
CA ILE A 14 15.19 27.39 12.87
C ILE A 14 13.82 28.05 12.94
N GLN A 15 13.63 29.15 13.68
CA GLN A 15 12.34 29.86 13.72
C GLN A 15 11.90 30.47 12.37
N LYS A 16 12.81 30.73 11.43
CA LYS A 16 12.45 31.22 10.09
C LYS A 16 11.99 30.13 9.13
N LEU A 17 12.49 28.90 9.28
CA LEU A 17 11.90 27.72 8.65
C LEU A 17 10.48 27.41 9.17
N TRP A 18 10.08 28.07 10.26
CA TRP A 18 8.77 27.97 10.93
C TRP A 18 7.82 29.13 10.57
N ALA A 19 8.11 29.86 9.48
CA ALA A 19 7.12 30.71 8.80
C ALA A 19 6.14 29.85 7.98
N THR A 20 5.55 28.86 8.64
CA THR A 20 5.19 27.52 8.14
C THR A 20 3.76 27.31 7.68
N ASP A 21 2.98 28.36 7.47
CA ASP A 21 1.54 28.17 7.25
C ASP A 21 1.23 27.32 6.00
N ALA A 22 1.98 27.46 4.91
CA ALA A 22 1.73 26.71 3.68
C ALA A 22 2.30 25.28 3.69
N LEU A 23 3.50 25.05 4.24
CA LEU A 23 4.11 23.71 4.29
C LEU A 23 3.41 22.81 5.32
N GLN A 24 3.05 23.35 6.49
CA GLN A 24 2.25 22.63 7.48
C GLN A 24 0.86 22.28 6.95
N LYS A 25 0.17 23.21 6.28
CA LYS A 25 -1.13 22.91 5.64
C LYS A 25 -1.03 21.77 4.61
N ARG A 26 0.10 21.67 3.87
CA ARG A 26 0.33 20.60 2.89
C ARG A 26 0.67 19.26 3.52
N ALA A 27 1.57 19.24 4.51
CA ALA A 27 1.85 18.04 5.29
C ALA A 27 0.58 17.54 6.00
N ALA A 28 -0.23 18.47 6.52
CA ALA A 28 -1.53 18.15 7.10
C ALA A 28 -2.51 17.56 6.06
N ALA A 29 -2.57 18.09 4.83
CA ALA A 29 -3.40 17.53 3.77
C ALA A 29 -3.00 16.08 3.40
N ILE A 30 -1.69 15.77 3.39
CA ILE A 30 -1.18 14.41 3.20
C ILE A 30 -1.62 13.49 4.34
N VAL A 31 -1.44 13.94 5.60
CA VAL A 31 -1.85 13.17 6.78
C VAL A 31 -3.36 12.95 6.78
N LEU A 32 -4.15 13.98 6.47
CA LEU A 32 -5.60 13.88 6.35
C LEU A 32 -5.98 12.85 5.30
N ALA A 33 -5.34 12.84 4.12
CA ALA A 33 -5.61 11.84 3.09
C ALA A 33 -5.48 10.41 3.63
N ILE A 34 -4.37 10.10 4.30
CA ILE A 34 -4.12 8.77 4.90
C ILE A 34 -5.14 8.44 6.01
N VAL A 35 -5.52 9.44 6.82
CA VAL A 35 -6.53 9.25 7.87
C VAL A 35 -7.90 8.96 7.26
N TYR A 36 -8.29 9.65 6.19
CA TYR A 36 -9.54 9.38 5.48
C TYR A 36 -9.53 7.99 4.83
N ASP A 37 -8.41 7.57 4.25
CA ASP A 37 -8.23 6.20 3.73
C ASP A 37 -8.46 5.16 4.85
N ALA A 38 -7.85 5.36 6.02
CA ALA A 38 -7.99 4.47 7.18
C ALA A 38 -9.43 4.35 7.70
N ASN A 39 -10.29 5.32 7.36
CA ASN A 39 -11.68 5.38 7.80
C ASN A 39 -12.68 5.02 6.69
N GLY A 40 -12.24 4.38 5.60
CA GLY A 40 -13.16 3.98 4.51
C GLY A 40 -13.77 5.19 3.79
N ARG A 41 -13.02 6.29 3.74
CA ARG A 41 -13.43 7.57 3.15
C ARG A 41 -12.39 8.08 2.16
N ASP A 42 -11.80 7.15 1.40
CA ASP A 42 -10.73 7.42 0.45
C ASP A 42 -11.14 8.40 -0.67
N GLU A 43 -12.44 8.60 -0.94
CA GLU A 43 -12.87 9.64 -1.89
C GLU A 43 -12.60 11.05 -1.36
N GLU A 44 -12.89 11.28 -0.08
CA GLU A 44 -12.55 12.54 0.57
C GLU A 44 -11.05 12.65 0.80
N GLY A 45 -10.38 11.54 1.15
CA GLY A 45 -8.92 11.47 1.22
C GLY A 45 -8.24 11.90 -0.08
N ARG A 46 -8.75 11.41 -1.22
CA ARG A 46 -8.29 11.80 -2.56
C ARG A 46 -8.46 13.28 -2.83
N ALA A 47 -9.53 13.92 -2.33
CA ALA A 47 -9.72 15.36 -2.48
C ALA A 47 -8.62 16.16 -1.76
N TYR A 48 -8.25 15.77 -0.53
CA TYR A 48 -7.12 16.38 0.17
C TYR A 48 -5.79 16.12 -0.54
N LEU A 49 -5.61 14.92 -1.09
CA LEU A 49 -4.41 14.59 -1.87
C LEU A 49 -4.30 15.44 -3.14
N ALA A 50 -5.41 15.68 -3.84
CA ALA A 50 -5.48 16.59 -4.99
C ALA A 50 -5.14 18.03 -4.60
N GLN A 51 -5.63 18.51 -3.45
CA GLN A 51 -5.27 19.83 -2.92
C GLN A 51 -3.76 19.92 -2.61
N ALA A 52 -3.18 18.87 -2.02
CA ALA A 52 -1.75 18.81 -1.74
C ALA A 52 -0.91 18.87 -3.04
N VAL A 53 -1.32 18.16 -4.08
CA VAL A 53 -0.69 18.19 -5.41
C VAL A 53 -0.82 19.59 -6.05
N ALA A 54 -2.01 20.19 -6.04
CA ALA A 54 -2.21 21.54 -6.58
C ALA A 54 -1.34 22.59 -5.84
N ALA A 55 -1.27 22.50 -4.51
CA ALA A 55 -0.42 23.38 -3.70
C ALA A 55 1.08 23.13 -3.93
N ALA A 56 1.49 21.91 -4.24
CA ALA A 56 2.86 21.58 -4.63
C ALA A 56 3.22 22.17 -6.00
N HIS A 57 2.29 22.16 -6.97
CA HIS A 57 2.48 22.85 -8.26
C HIS A 57 2.63 24.36 -8.09
N ALA A 58 1.80 24.99 -7.25
CA ALA A 58 1.82 26.45 -7.03
C ALA A 58 3.19 26.97 -6.54
N ILE A 59 3.97 26.14 -5.84
CA ILE A 59 5.32 26.50 -5.36
C ILE A 59 6.45 25.88 -6.17
N GLN A 60 6.14 25.31 -7.35
CA GLN A 60 7.10 24.62 -8.21
C GLN A 60 7.90 23.53 -7.46
N LEU A 61 7.21 22.76 -6.61
CA LEU A 61 7.86 21.73 -5.78
C LEU A 61 8.49 20.61 -6.63
N PHE A 62 7.84 20.26 -7.74
CA PHE A 62 8.27 19.18 -8.63
C PHE A 62 9.35 19.60 -9.63
N SER A 63 9.66 20.90 -9.73
CA SER A 63 10.59 21.44 -10.71
C SER A 63 12.02 21.47 -10.17
N SER A 64 13.00 21.26 -11.06
CA SER A 64 14.41 21.34 -10.70
C SER A 64 14.80 22.77 -10.29
N GLN A 65 15.57 22.89 -9.21
CA GLN A 65 16.09 24.17 -8.71
C GLN A 65 17.57 24.32 -9.03
N LYS A 66 18.04 25.56 -9.22
CA LYS A 66 19.41 25.86 -9.66
C LYS A 66 20.50 25.53 -8.61
N ASN A 67 20.15 25.43 -7.33
CA ASN A 67 21.11 25.20 -6.24
C ASN A 67 20.81 23.85 -5.58
N SER A 68 21.48 22.78 -6.03
CA SER A 68 21.16 21.39 -5.68
C SER A 68 21.73 20.91 -4.33
N ASP A 69 22.68 21.63 -3.73
CA ASP A 69 23.43 21.15 -2.54
C ASP A 69 22.96 21.77 -1.20
N ASP A 70 21.87 22.54 -1.20
CA ASP A 70 21.29 23.10 0.03
C ASP A 70 20.35 22.09 0.72
N ARG A 71 20.35 22.07 2.06
CA ARG A 71 19.43 21.29 2.91
C ARG A 71 17.97 21.57 2.54
N GLU A 72 17.65 22.82 2.22
CA GLU A 72 16.30 23.18 1.76
C GLU A 72 15.95 22.49 0.44
N CYS A 73 16.85 22.53 -0.56
CA CYS A 73 16.62 21.87 -1.85
C CYS A 73 16.41 20.35 -1.69
N ASN A 74 17.24 19.70 -0.87
CA ASN A 74 17.09 18.28 -0.57
C ASN A 74 15.76 17.94 0.11
N SER A 75 15.35 18.75 1.09
CA SER A 75 14.05 18.57 1.76
C SER A 75 12.87 18.72 0.80
N ARG A 76 12.95 19.66 -0.15
CA ARG A 76 11.94 19.86 -1.19
C ARG A 76 11.89 18.69 -2.15
N ALA A 77 13.03 18.19 -2.60
CA ALA A 77 13.12 17.01 -3.45
C ALA A 77 12.48 15.79 -2.78
N ILE A 78 12.88 15.49 -1.54
CA ILE A 78 12.31 14.37 -0.77
C ILE A 78 10.79 14.54 -0.59
N THR A 79 10.31 15.76 -0.33
CA THR A 79 8.88 16.04 -0.22
C THR A 79 8.14 15.83 -1.55
N ALA A 80 8.72 16.27 -2.67
CA ALA A 80 8.17 16.08 -4.01
C ALA A 80 8.00 14.59 -4.34
N TRP A 81 9.06 13.80 -4.09
CA TRP A 81 9.07 12.36 -4.31
C TRP A 81 8.14 11.60 -3.35
N SER A 82 8.05 12.06 -2.09
CA SER A 82 7.10 11.49 -1.11
C SER A 82 5.66 11.69 -1.56
N LEU A 83 5.29 12.90 -2.01
CA LEU A 83 3.95 13.21 -2.49
C LEU A 83 3.61 12.44 -3.77
N PHE A 84 4.55 12.37 -4.72
CA PHE A 84 4.41 11.55 -5.93
C PHE A 84 4.21 10.06 -5.59
N GLY A 85 5.03 9.53 -4.68
CA GLY A 85 4.95 8.14 -4.26
C GLY A 85 3.62 7.83 -3.58
N LEU A 86 3.18 8.67 -2.65
CA LEU A 86 1.91 8.50 -1.95
C LEU A 86 0.72 8.51 -2.90
N GLN A 87 0.64 9.49 -3.82
CA GLN A 87 -0.47 9.53 -4.78
C GLN A 87 -0.44 8.35 -5.75
N ALA A 88 0.74 7.83 -6.10
CA ALA A 88 0.84 6.62 -6.91
C ALA A 88 0.31 5.39 -6.17
N VAL A 89 0.63 5.25 -4.87
CA VAL A 89 0.08 4.18 -4.01
C VAL A 89 -1.44 4.28 -3.97
N HIS A 90 -1.95 5.45 -3.61
CA HIS A 90 -3.38 5.68 -3.46
C HIS A 90 -4.11 5.34 -4.77
N SER A 91 -3.69 5.98 -5.87
CA SER A 91 -4.30 5.82 -7.20
C SER A 91 -4.30 4.36 -7.67
N PHE A 92 -3.21 3.64 -7.44
CA PHE A 92 -3.13 2.21 -7.75
C PHE A 92 -4.15 1.39 -6.97
N HIS A 93 -4.23 1.57 -5.65
CA HIS A 93 -5.12 0.75 -4.82
C HIS A 93 -6.59 1.09 -5.05
N VAL A 94 -6.97 2.36 -5.27
CA VAL A 94 -8.38 2.73 -5.51
C VAL A 94 -8.82 2.59 -6.97
N PHE A 95 -7.95 2.09 -7.85
CA PHE A 95 -8.20 1.91 -9.28
C PHE A 95 -8.65 3.22 -9.95
N LYS A 96 -7.89 4.29 -9.73
CA LYS A 96 -8.12 5.61 -10.36
C LYS A 96 -6.86 6.08 -11.05
N ALA A 97 -7.01 6.87 -12.11
CA ALA A 97 -5.89 7.53 -12.76
C ALA A 97 -5.07 8.36 -11.75
N PRO A 98 -3.72 8.33 -11.85
CA PRO A 98 -2.85 9.16 -11.04
C PRO A 98 -3.17 10.65 -11.12
N LEU A 99 -2.96 11.35 -10.01
CA LEU A 99 -3.01 12.81 -9.98
C LEU A 99 -1.77 13.44 -10.66
N LEU A 100 -0.65 12.73 -10.60
CA LEU A 100 0.60 13.09 -11.28
C LEU A 100 0.91 12.00 -12.31
N SER A 101 0.86 12.35 -13.59
CA SER A 101 1.15 11.42 -14.69
C SER A 101 2.64 11.13 -14.84
N MET A 102 3.51 12.05 -14.40
CA MET A 102 4.96 11.95 -14.54
C MET A 102 5.64 12.09 -13.17
N PRO A 103 6.80 11.46 -12.96
CA PRO A 103 7.61 11.68 -11.78
C PRO A 103 8.07 13.15 -11.66
N PRO A 104 8.45 13.60 -10.45
CA PRO A 104 9.03 14.92 -10.26
C PRO A 104 10.25 15.13 -11.17
N SER A 105 10.37 16.31 -11.78
CA SER A 105 11.55 16.68 -12.57
C SER A 105 12.75 17.02 -11.70
N VAL A 106 12.53 17.34 -10.41
CA VAL A 106 13.59 17.42 -9.41
C VAL A 106 14.17 16.02 -9.16
N PRO A 107 15.48 15.81 -9.34
CA PRO A 107 16.08 14.49 -9.14
C PRO A 107 16.05 14.08 -7.66
N LEU A 108 16.08 12.77 -7.41
CA LEU A 108 16.36 12.26 -6.07
C LEU A 108 17.78 12.69 -5.65
N PRO A 109 17.99 13.13 -4.40
CA PRO A 109 19.33 13.46 -3.91
C PRO A 109 20.32 12.29 -4.10
N GLU A 110 21.51 12.58 -4.60
CA GLU A 110 22.54 11.57 -4.87
C GLU A 110 23.23 11.09 -3.58
N LYS A 111 23.61 12.05 -2.74
CA LYS A 111 24.31 11.81 -1.47
C LYS A 111 23.35 11.26 -0.42
N TYR A 112 23.75 10.19 0.29
CA TYR A 112 22.91 9.52 1.27
C TYR A 112 22.63 10.40 2.50
N GLU A 113 23.56 11.28 2.84
CA GLU A 113 23.47 12.22 3.95
C GLU A 113 22.30 13.20 3.78
N CYS A 114 21.88 13.46 2.55
CA CYS A 114 20.77 14.36 2.23
C CYS A 114 19.41 13.87 2.74
N TYR A 115 19.26 12.55 2.95
CA TYR A 115 18.02 11.95 3.44
C TYR A 115 17.95 11.91 4.98
N GLY A 116 19.11 12.03 5.63
CA GLY A 116 19.27 11.66 7.03
C GLY A 116 19.18 10.14 7.22
N ASP A 117 19.53 9.70 8.43
CA ASP A 117 19.32 8.31 8.84
C ASP A 117 18.90 8.28 10.31
N PHE A 118 18.21 7.19 10.69
CA PHE A 118 17.76 6.97 12.06
C PHE A 118 18.19 5.58 12.50
N VAL A 119 18.55 5.45 13.77
CA VAL A 119 18.90 4.16 14.37
C VAL A 119 17.75 3.69 15.24
N LEU A 120 17.35 2.43 15.05
CA LEU A 120 16.30 1.81 15.85
C LEU A 120 16.90 0.81 16.84
N ARG A 121 16.33 0.79 18.04
CA ARG A 121 16.50 -0.34 18.97
C ARG A 121 15.46 -1.38 18.63
N PHE A 122 15.82 -2.29 17.73
CA PHE A 122 14.92 -3.35 17.30
C PHE A 122 14.96 -4.50 18.33
N PRO A 123 13.80 -5.04 18.79
CA PRO A 123 13.77 -6.03 19.88
C PRO A 123 14.63 -7.28 19.65
N ALA A 124 14.76 -7.72 18.39
CA ALA A 124 15.57 -8.89 18.03
C ALA A 124 17.06 -8.57 17.82
N ALA A 125 17.47 -7.30 17.86
CA ALA A 125 18.84 -6.88 17.58
C ALA A 125 19.67 -6.77 18.87
N LYS A 126 20.96 -7.13 18.79
CA LYS A 126 21.91 -7.01 19.91
C LYS A 126 22.29 -5.55 20.24
N GLY A 127 21.91 -4.60 19.40
CA GLY A 127 22.22 -3.19 19.53
C GLY A 127 21.42 -2.34 18.54
N PRO A 128 21.69 -1.01 18.49
CA PRO A 128 21.06 -0.13 17.52
C PRO A 128 21.36 -0.57 16.09
N VAL A 129 20.33 -0.58 15.24
CA VAL A 129 20.44 -0.94 13.82
C VAL A 129 20.06 0.29 12.98
N SER A 130 20.89 0.63 12.00
CA SER A 130 20.57 1.66 11.01
C SER A 130 19.40 1.18 10.14
N VAL A 131 18.44 2.07 9.86
CA VAL A 131 17.32 1.75 8.97
C VAL A 131 17.68 1.88 7.49
N ASN A 132 18.86 2.44 7.19
CA ASN A 132 19.31 2.75 5.84
C ASN A 132 18.20 3.46 5.04
N TYR A 133 17.71 4.57 5.61
CA TYR A 133 16.52 5.25 5.12
C TYR A 133 16.67 5.71 3.67
N ALA A 134 17.86 6.22 3.32
CA ALA A 134 18.14 6.74 1.98
C ALA A 134 17.98 5.68 0.89
N ASN A 135 18.56 4.48 1.09
CA ASN A 135 18.40 3.37 0.15
C ASN A 135 16.93 2.94 0.06
N THR A 136 16.27 2.77 1.20
CA THR A 136 14.84 2.40 1.24
C THR A 136 13.97 3.39 0.49
N PHE A 137 14.15 4.69 0.72
CA PHE A 137 13.37 5.74 0.10
C PHE A 137 13.59 5.82 -1.41
N ARG A 138 14.84 5.73 -1.86
CA ARG A 138 15.18 5.74 -3.29
C ARG A 138 14.56 4.53 -4.00
N THR A 139 14.77 3.34 -3.47
CA THR A 139 14.22 2.10 -4.02
C THR A 139 12.69 2.10 -4.06
N LEU A 140 12.03 2.62 -3.01
CA LEU A 140 10.58 2.82 -3.01
C LEU A 140 10.15 3.82 -4.09
N SER A 141 10.86 4.95 -4.22
CA SER A 141 10.53 5.99 -5.19
C SER A 141 10.57 5.45 -6.61
N GLU A 142 11.60 4.68 -6.98
CA GLU A 142 11.73 3.99 -8.27
C GLU A 142 10.58 3.00 -8.51
N PHE A 143 10.23 2.20 -7.51
CA PHE A 143 9.09 1.30 -7.58
C PHE A 143 7.76 2.05 -7.80
N ARG A 144 7.58 3.19 -7.12
CA ARG A 144 6.37 4.01 -7.27
C ARG A 144 6.24 4.62 -8.65
N ILE A 145 7.32 4.85 -9.39
CA ILE A 145 7.25 5.25 -10.81
C ILE A 145 6.56 4.15 -11.62
N ILE A 146 7.01 2.90 -11.48
CA ILE A 146 6.43 1.78 -12.23
C ILE A 146 4.96 1.59 -11.85
N MET A 147 4.64 1.63 -10.55
CA MET A 147 3.26 1.55 -10.07
C MET A 147 2.37 2.68 -10.60
N ASN A 148 2.89 3.91 -10.66
CA ASN A 148 2.18 5.05 -11.22
C ASN A 148 1.87 4.86 -12.70
N ASP A 149 2.84 4.38 -13.48
CA ASP A 149 2.66 4.13 -14.91
C ASP A 149 1.63 3.02 -15.16
N VAL A 150 1.64 1.96 -14.34
CA VAL A 150 0.60 0.91 -14.38
C VAL A 150 -0.78 1.54 -14.13
N ALA A 151 -0.92 2.33 -13.06
CA ALA A 151 -2.18 3.00 -12.76
C ALA A 151 -2.63 3.95 -13.88
N ALA A 152 -1.71 4.70 -14.49
CA ALA A 152 -2.01 5.58 -15.63
C ALA A 152 -2.48 4.78 -16.86
N VAL A 153 -1.90 3.61 -17.11
CA VAL A 153 -2.26 2.76 -18.25
C VAL A 153 -3.63 2.09 -18.08
N PHE A 154 -3.92 1.56 -16.89
CA PHE A 154 -5.10 0.72 -16.66
C PHE A 154 -6.30 1.47 -16.11
N PHE A 155 -6.11 2.62 -15.47
CA PHE A 155 -7.20 3.35 -14.79
C PHE A 155 -7.49 4.72 -15.38
N SER A 156 -6.91 5.03 -16.55
CA SER A 156 -7.33 6.18 -17.34
C SER A 156 -8.46 5.80 -18.30
N ASP A 157 -9.22 6.80 -18.75
CA ASP A 157 -10.32 6.59 -19.71
C ASP A 157 -9.85 6.16 -21.12
N LEU A 158 -8.54 5.98 -21.31
CA LEU A 158 -7.94 5.57 -22.56
C LEU A 158 -8.13 4.06 -22.76
N LYS A 159 -9.02 3.69 -23.68
CA LYS A 159 -9.21 2.29 -24.07
C LYS A 159 -7.97 1.75 -24.80
N ASN A 160 -7.39 0.70 -24.24
CA ASN A 160 -6.31 -0.03 -24.89
C ASN A 160 -6.89 -1.18 -25.73
N THR A 161 -6.27 -1.48 -26.87
CA THR A 161 -6.56 -2.73 -27.57
C THR A 161 -6.02 -3.91 -26.75
N PRO A 162 -6.55 -5.13 -26.93
CA PRO A 162 -6.02 -6.32 -26.25
C PRO A 162 -4.52 -6.52 -26.50
N ASP A 163 -4.06 -6.38 -27.75
CA ASP A 163 -2.63 -6.53 -28.09
C ASP A 163 -1.76 -5.46 -27.41
N ALA A 164 -2.19 -4.20 -27.40
CA ALA A 164 -1.48 -3.13 -26.70
C ALA A 164 -1.43 -3.37 -25.19
N THR A 165 -2.48 -3.97 -24.62
CA THR A 165 -2.54 -4.34 -23.20
C THR A 165 -1.51 -5.43 -22.88
N VAL A 166 -1.43 -6.47 -23.72
CA VAL A 166 -0.43 -7.55 -23.58
C VAL A 166 0.99 -7.00 -23.65
N ASP A 167 1.30 -6.14 -24.62
CA ASP A 167 2.63 -5.56 -24.78
C ASP A 167 3.00 -4.66 -23.60
N ARG A 168 2.06 -3.85 -23.10
CA ARG A 168 2.26 -3.04 -21.90
C ARG A 168 2.53 -3.90 -20.66
N ILE A 169 1.78 -4.98 -20.45
CA ILE A 169 2.01 -5.90 -19.33
C ILE A 169 3.42 -6.49 -19.38
N LYS A 170 3.84 -7.01 -20.54
CA LYS A 170 5.20 -7.54 -20.73
C LYS A 170 6.26 -6.48 -20.40
N GLY A 171 6.07 -5.25 -20.89
CA GLY A 171 6.95 -4.12 -20.59
C GLY A 171 7.04 -3.82 -19.09
N PHE A 172 5.92 -3.84 -18.37
CA PHE A 172 5.91 -3.66 -16.91
C PHE A 172 6.58 -4.80 -16.17
N CYS A 173 6.35 -6.06 -16.56
CA CYS A 173 7.02 -7.22 -15.96
C CYS A 173 8.55 -7.14 -16.12
N ILE A 174 9.04 -6.73 -17.30
CA ILE A 174 10.48 -6.54 -17.53
C ILE A 174 11.05 -5.44 -16.64
N ARG A 175 10.35 -4.29 -16.52
CA ARG A 175 10.77 -3.18 -15.66
C ARG A 175 10.79 -3.60 -14.18
N LEU A 176 9.78 -4.34 -13.74
CA LEU A 176 9.67 -4.84 -12.36
C LEU A 176 10.77 -5.85 -12.04
N ASP A 177 11.03 -6.81 -12.93
CA ASP A 177 12.13 -7.76 -12.73
C ASP A 177 13.47 -7.03 -12.67
N SER A 178 13.73 -6.12 -13.61
CA SER A 178 14.96 -5.30 -13.60
C SER A 178 15.11 -4.53 -12.28
N TRP A 179 14.04 -3.89 -11.80
CA TRP A 179 14.04 -3.21 -10.49
C TRP A 179 14.33 -4.18 -9.34
N TYR A 180 13.71 -5.36 -9.33
CA TYR A 180 13.88 -6.37 -8.28
C TYR A 180 15.30 -6.96 -8.24
N GLN A 181 15.88 -7.26 -9.40
CA GLN A 181 17.26 -7.75 -9.50
C GLN A 181 18.29 -6.72 -9.04
N ASN A 182 17.97 -5.42 -9.18
CA ASN A 182 18.85 -4.31 -8.80
C ASN A 182 18.61 -3.77 -7.38
N LEU A 183 17.76 -4.40 -6.56
CA LEU A 183 17.58 -4.00 -5.16
C LEU A 183 18.93 -3.92 -4.41
N PRO A 184 19.14 -2.89 -3.56
CA PRO A 184 20.31 -2.81 -2.68
C PRO A 184 20.48 -4.07 -1.82
N PRO A 185 21.71 -4.45 -1.41
CA PRO A 185 21.97 -5.64 -0.60
C PRO A 185 21.07 -5.75 0.63
N GLU A 186 20.85 -4.65 1.35
CA GLU A 186 20.05 -4.58 2.58
C GLU A 186 18.54 -4.77 2.36
N LEU A 187 18.09 -4.63 1.11
CA LEU A 187 16.71 -4.85 0.68
C LEU A 187 16.55 -6.16 -0.10
N LYS A 188 17.59 -7.00 -0.19
CA LYS A 188 17.45 -8.35 -0.73
C LYS A 188 16.65 -9.21 0.25
N ALA A 189 15.86 -10.13 -0.28
CA ALA A 189 14.98 -11.00 0.51
C ALA A 189 15.67 -11.81 1.64
N ARG A 190 17.00 -11.99 1.58
CA ARG A 190 17.78 -12.68 2.61
C ARG A 190 18.11 -11.79 3.82
N GLU A 191 18.14 -10.47 3.62
CA GLU A 191 18.60 -9.48 4.61
C GLU A 191 17.44 -8.72 5.26
N ILE A 192 16.24 -8.74 4.65
CA ILE A 192 15.09 -7.99 5.16
C ILE A 192 14.64 -8.49 6.54
N SER A 193 14.32 -7.54 7.42
CA SER A 193 13.83 -7.82 8.76
C SER A 193 12.74 -6.85 9.21
N PHE A 194 12.74 -5.62 8.71
CA PHE A 194 11.80 -4.58 9.13
C PHE A 194 10.43 -4.67 8.45
N PRO A 195 9.35 -4.18 9.10
CA PRO A 195 8.00 -4.22 8.53
C PRO A 195 7.89 -3.60 7.13
N TRP A 196 8.50 -2.43 6.91
CA TRP A 196 8.46 -1.74 5.61
C TRP A 196 9.22 -2.49 4.52
N GLN A 197 10.28 -3.23 4.87
CA GLN A 197 11.02 -4.05 3.91
C GLN A 197 10.18 -5.24 3.47
N LEU A 198 9.52 -5.93 4.40
CA LEU A 198 8.57 -7.01 4.03
C LEU A 198 7.44 -6.48 3.14
N LYS A 199 6.86 -5.33 3.50
CA LYS A 199 5.81 -4.68 2.69
C LYS A 199 6.29 -4.27 1.30
N LEU A 200 7.55 -3.85 1.14
CA LEU A 200 8.14 -3.58 -0.18
C LEU A 200 8.01 -4.81 -1.10
N HIS A 201 8.40 -5.99 -0.61
CA HIS A 201 8.28 -7.23 -1.38
C HIS A 201 6.81 -7.65 -1.57
N MET A 202 5.93 -7.44 -0.58
CA MET A 202 4.50 -7.71 -0.75
C MET A 202 3.89 -6.86 -1.86
N HIS A 203 4.22 -5.56 -1.90
CA HIS A 203 3.73 -4.66 -2.95
C HIS A 203 4.25 -5.06 -4.33
N TYR A 204 5.52 -5.49 -4.41
CA TYR A 204 6.08 -6.04 -5.64
C TYR A 204 5.29 -7.26 -6.13
N TYR A 205 5.08 -8.26 -5.27
CA TYR A 205 4.35 -9.46 -5.68
C TYR A 205 2.87 -9.19 -5.95
N ASN A 206 2.23 -8.29 -5.22
CA ASN A 206 0.87 -7.86 -5.50
C ASN A 206 0.75 -7.31 -6.94
N LEU A 207 1.65 -6.41 -7.32
CA LEU A 207 1.67 -5.83 -8.66
C LEU A 207 1.96 -6.87 -9.75
N ILE A 208 2.92 -7.77 -9.51
CA ILE A 208 3.23 -8.89 -10.42
C ILE A 208 2.01 -9.80 -10.59
N ILE A 209 1.31 -10.16 -9.52
CA ILE A 209 0.14 -11.03 -9.59
C ILE A 209 -0.96 -10.34 -10.40
N TYR A 210 -1.27 -9.06 -10.14
CA TYR A 210 -2.26 -8.32 -10.92
C TYR A 210 -1.92 -8.28 -12.41
N LEU A 211 -0.67 -8.01 -12.77
CA LEU A 211 -0.23 -7.96 -14.17
C LEU A 211 -0.34 -9.34 -14.85
N LEU A 212 0.15 -10.40 -14.20
CA LEU A 212 0.15 -11.75 -14.77
C LEU A 212 -1.26 -12.37 -14.82
N GLU A 213 -2.13 -12.10 -13.84
CA GLU A 213 -3.54 -12.50 -13.91
C GLU A 213 -4.26 -11.78 -15.04
N THR A 214 -3.99 -10.48 -15.21
CA THR A 214 -4.55 -9.73 -16.35
C THR A 214 -4.09 -10.34 -17.67
N LEU A 215 -2.79 -10.62 -17.81
CA LEU A 215 -2.25 -11.26 -19.00
C LEU A 215 -2.90 -12.62 -19.26
N ARG A 216 -3.11 -13.43 -18.21
CA ARG A 216 -3.77 -14.73 -18.28
C ARG A 216 -5.21 -14.61 -18.76
N MET A 217 -5.93 -13.56 -18.34
CA MET A 217 -7.33 -13.33 -18.72
C MET A 217 -7.50 -12.68 -20.09
N THR A 218 -6.54 -11.85 -20.54
CA THR A 218 -6.65 -11.10 -21.80
C THR A 218 -5.93 -11.76 -22.99
N SER A 219 -5.18 -12.84 -22.77
CA SER A 219 -4.37 -13.50 -23.81
C SER A 219 -4.50 -15.02 -23.77
N THR A 220 -5.14 -15.60 -24.81
CA THR A 220 -5.29 -17.06 -24.95
C THR A 220 -3.96 -17.81 -24.94
N PRO A 221 -2.88 -17.36 -25.61
CA PRO A 221 -1.58 -17.99 -25.50
C PRO A 221 -1.02 -17.99 -24.07
N ALA A 222 -1.18 -16.89 -23.33
CA ALA A 222 -0.70 -16.80 -21.96
C ALA A 222 -1.50 -17.66 -20.98
N LEU A 223 -2.79 -17.92 -21.30
CA LEU A 223 -3.65 -18.80 -20.51
C LEU A 223 -3.07 -20.22 -20.41
N VAL A 224 -2.41 -20.71 -21.47
CA VAL A 224 -1.83 -22.06 -21.55
C VAL A 224 -0.30 -22.09 -21.39
N ASP A 225 0.34 -20.94 -21.22
CA ASP A 225 1.80 -20.85 -21.06
C ASP A 225 2.21 -21.28 -19.64
N GLU A 226 2.84 -22.46 -19.54
CA GLU A 226 3.33 -23.02 -18.29
C GLU A 226 4.32 -22.09 -17.56
N SER A 227 5.09 -21.28 -18.29
CA SER A 227 6.04 -20.35 -17.68
C SER A 227 5.34 -19.20 -16.97
N VAL A 228 4.29 -18.64 -17.58
CA VAL A 228 3.47 -17.58 -16.98
C VAL A 228 2.74 -18.11 -15.76
N GLN A 229 2.13 -19.30 -15.87
CA GLN A 229 1.44 -19.94 -14.75
C GLN A 229 2.39 -20.23 -13.58
N LYS A 230 3.61 -20.72 -13.87
CA LYS A 230 4.62 -20.98 -12.85
C LYS A 230 5.05 -19.71 -12.11
N VAL A 231 5.37 -18.64 -12.85
CA VAL A 231 5.77 -17.36 -12.23
C VAL A 231 4.64 -16.76 -11.40
N LEU A 232 3.40 -16.86 -11.88
CA LEU A 232 2.21 -16.42 -11.14
C LEU A 232 2.01 -17.22 -9.85
N SER A 233 2.12 -18.55 -9.93
CA SER A 233 2.03 -19.43 -8.76
C SER A 233 3.13 -19.13 -7.74
N ASP A 234 4.37 -18.99 -8.19
CA ASP A 234 5.52 -18.62 -7.35
C ASP A 234 5.32 -17.26 -6.68
N ALA A 235 4.74 -16.28 -7.38
CA ALA A 235 4.43 -14.97 -6.82
C ALA A 235 3.38 -15.05 -5.70
N LYS A 236 2.31 -15.84 -5.91
CA LYS A 236 1.27 -16.08 -4.88
C LYS A 236 1.85 -16.76 -3.64
N ILE A 237 2.68 -17.78 -3.82
CA ILE A 237 3.36 -18.48 -2.72
C ILE A 237 4.25 -17.51 -1.93
N LYS A 238 5.04 -16.67 -2.62
CA LYS A 238 5.91 -15.68 -1.97
C LYS A 238 5.11 -14.62 -1.23
N MET A 239 4.00 -14.15 -1.80
CA MET A 239 3.09 -13.21 -1.15
C MET A 239 2.53 -13.78 0.17
N GLU A 240 2.08 -15.03 0.15
CA GLU A 240 1.59 -15.75 1.33
C GLU A 240 2.69 -15.99 2.37
N THR A 241 3.90 -16.34 1.91
CA THR A 241 5.08 -16.55 2.76
C THR A 241 5.48 -15.26 3.46
N LEU A 242 5.50 -14.14 2.75
CA LEU A 242 5.81 -12.82 3.31
C LEU A 242 4.80 -12.42 4.38
N LEU A 243 3.50 -12.70 4.18
CA LEU A 243 2.48 -12.39 5.18
C LEU A 243 2.70 -13.18 6.47
N ARG A 244 2.99 -14.49 6.35
CA ARG A 244 3.32 -15.34 7.51
C ARG A 244 4.58 -14.86 8.22
N LEU A 245 5.63 -14.51 7.48
CA LEU A 245 6.87 -13.96 8.05
C LEU A 245 6.64 -12.62 8.74
N TYR A 246 5.78 -11.77 8.20
CA TYR A 246 5.39 -10.51 8.83
C TYR A 246 4.74 -10.77 10.18
N TYR A 247 3.72 -11.64 10.22
CA TYR A 247 3.06 -12.00 11.47
C TYR A 247 4.03 -12.58 12.51
N LEU A 248 4.86 -13.55 12.12
CA LEU A 248 5.80 -14.21 13.03
C LEU A 248 6.82 -13.24 13.65
N ARG A 249 7.15 -12.14 12.97
CA ARG A 249 8.17 -11.18 13.42
C ARG A 249 7.59 -9.96 14.11
N HIS A 250 6.43 -9.50 13.67
CA HIS A 250 5.89 -8.18 14.03
C HIS A 250 4.47 -8.22 14.58
N GLY A 251 3.78 -9.37 14.50
CA GLY A 251 2.37 -9.48 14.84
C GLY A 251 1.48 -8.62 13.93
N PHE A 252 0.23 -8.40 14.37
CA PHE A 252 -0.73 -7.51 13.72
C PHE A 252 -1.36 -6.51 14.70
N GLU A 253 -0.93 -6.49 15.96
CA GLU A 253 -1.52 -5.67 17.02
C GLU A 253 -1.13 -4.19 16.88
N SER A 254 0.01 -3.90 16.24
CA SER A 254 0.43 -2.52 15.95
C SER A 254 -0.26 -2.00 14.70
N TYR A 255 -0.92 -0.84 14.82
CA TYR A 255 -1.62 -0.19 13.71
C TYR A 255 -0.69 0.03 12.50
N ASP A 256 -1.13 -0.44 11.33
CA ASP A 256 -0.46 -0.26 10.05
C ASP A 256 -1.45 -0.35 8.90
N ILE A 257 -1.92 0.80 8.42
CA ILE A 257 -2.87 0.86 7.30
C ILE A 257 -2.38 0.09 6.05
N PHE A 258 -1.07 0.03 5.82
CA PHE A 258 -0.52 -0.61 4.62
C PHE A 258 -0.54 -2.14 4.68
N VAL A 259 -0.76 -2.75 5.85
CA VAL A 259 -0.90 -4.22 5.96
C VAL A 259 -2.32 -4.68 5.61
N ILE A 260 -3.31 -3.78 5.64
CA ILE A 260 -4.71 -4.09 5.35
C ILE A 260 -4.88 -4.51 3.88
N SER A 261 -4.19 -3.83 2.95
CA SER A 261 -4.24 -4.21 1.53
C SER A 261 -3.74 -5.63 1.25
N PRO A 262 -2.53 -6.06 1.68
CA PRO A 262 -2.08 -7.43 1.46
C PRO A 262 -2.93 -8.46 2.21
N LEU A 263 -3.45 -8.12 3.41
CA LEU A 263 -4.41 -8.98 4.13
C LEU A 263 -5.68 -9.20 3.30
N ALA A 264 -6.32 -8.12 2.84
CA ALA A 264 -7.51 -8.20 1.99
C ALA A 264 -7.24 -9.03 0.74
N PHE A 265 -6.15 -8.73 0.03
CA PHE A 265 -5.79 -9.39 -1.22
C PHE A 265 -5.63 -10.91 -1.05
N ILE A 266 -4.82 -11.34 -0.07
CA ILE A 266 -4.58 -12.77 0.19
C ILE A 266 -5.85 -13.44 0.72
N GLY A 267 -6.59 -12.78 1.62
CA GLY A 267 -7.82 -13.29 2.21
C GLY A 267 -8.86 -13.67 1.16
N PHE A 268 -9.20 -12.73 0.28
CA PHE A 268 -10.20 -12.96 -0.76
C PHE A 268 -9.73 -13.95 -1.82
N MET A 269 -8.44 -13.89 -2.21
CA MET A 269 -7.85 -14.87 -3.13
C MET A 269 -8.03 -16.30 -2.62
N LEU A 270 -7.75 -16.53 -1.33
CA LEU A 270 -7.80 -17.88 -0.76
C LEU A 270 -9.22 -18.31 -0.36
N ALA A 271 -10.06 -17.40 0.12
CA ALA A 271 -11.45 -17.69 0.49
C ALA A 271 -12.21 -18.38 -0.67
N LYS A 272 -12.02 -17.90 -1.90
CA LYS A 272 -12.62 -18.49 -3.12
C LYS A 272 -12.18 -19.92 -3.42
N THR A 273 -11.02 -20.33 -2.93
CA THR A 273 -10.44 -21.65 -3.19
C THR A 273 -10.76 -22.67 -2.10
N LEU A 274 -11.36 -22.24 -0.98
CA LEU A 274 -11.69 -23.13 0.13
C LEU A 274 -12.80 -24.12 -0.19
N ASP A 275 -13.72 -23.74 -1.08
CA ASP A 275 -14.84 -24.59 -1.51
C ASP A 275 -14.50 -25.43 -2.75
N SER A 276 -13.22 -25.42 -3.18
CA SER A 276 -12.76 -26.25 -4.29
C SER A 276 -12.71 -27.73 -3.91
N SER A 277 -12.94 -28.61 -4.88
CA SER A 277 -12.82 -30.07 -4.68
C SER A 277 -11.38 -30.55 -4.47
N GLU A 278 -10.40 -29.65 -4.62
CA GLU A 278 -9.00 -29.93 -4.41
C GLU A 278 -8.67 -29.97 -2.91
N THR A 279 -8.38 -31.16 -2.40
CA THR A 279 -8.01 -31.35 -0.99
C THR A 279 -6.54 -31.03 -0.71
N ALA A 280 -5.69 -31.06 -1.73
CA ALA A 280 -4.27 -30.76 -1.61
C ALA A 280 -4.05 -29.32 -1.13
N GLY A 281 -3.34 -29.16 -0.01
CA GLY A 281 -3.05 -27.84 0.56
C GLY A 281 -4.24 -27.13 1.21
N LEU A 282 -5.41 -27.78 1.36
CA LEU A 282 -6.60 -27.17 1.95
C LEU A 282 -6.33 -26.62 3.35
N GLU A 283 -5.67 -27.39 4.23
CA GLU A 283 -5.32 -26.94 5.59
C GLU A 283 -4.36 -25.74 5.58
N SER A 284 -3.44 -25.68 4.63
CA SER A 284 -2.55 -24.52 4.46
C SER A 284 -3.35 -23.27 4.10
N ARG A 285 -4.31 -23.39 3.17
CA ARG A 285 -5.21 -22.30 2.75
C ARG A 285 -6.11 -21.85 3.91
N ARG A 286 -6.70 -22.79 4.65
CA ARG A 286 -7.51 -22.51 5.86
C ARG A 286 -6.69 -21.77 6.90
N SER A 287 -5.47 -22.23 7.19
CA SER A 287 -4.55 -21.59 8.13
C SER A 287 -4.24 -20.14 7.72
N THR A 288 -4.04 -19.87 6.43
CA THR A 288 -3.83 -18.49 5.98
C THR A 288 -5.07 -17.64 6.10
N VAL A 289 -6.25 -18.17 5.80
CA VAL A 289 -7.51 -17.43 5.96
C VAL A 289 -7.74 -17.06 7.43
N VAL A 290 -7.46 -17.97 8.37
CA VAL A 290 -7.46 -17.67 9.82
C VAL A 290 -6.43 -16.59 10.16
N LEU A 291 -5.22 -16.67 9.60
CA LEU A 291 -4.19 -15.66 9.81
C LEU A 291 -4.62 -14.27 9.30
N VAL A 292 -5.23 -14.21 8.13
CA VAL A 292 -5.75 -12.97 7.55
C VAL A 292 -6.88 -12.42 8.40
N ALA A 293 -7.83 -13.28 8.80
CA ALA A 293 -8.91 -12.92 9.71
C ALA A 293 -8.37 -12.30 11.00
N LYS A 294 -7.35 -12.92 11.61
CA LYS A 294 -6.68 -12.38 12.80
C LYS A 294 -6.05 -11.01 12.52
N GLY A 295 -5.34 -10.87 11.41
CA GLY A 295 -4.72 -9.60 11.05
C GLY A 295 -5.74 -8.47 10.87
N LEU A 296 -6.86 -8.74 10.20
CA LEU A 296 -7.92 -7.75 10.03
C LEU A 296 -8.61 -7.42 11.35
N GLN A 297 -8.81 -8.41 12.22
CA GLN A 297 -9.39 -8.24 13.55
C GLN A 297 -8.47 -7.44 14.50
N ASP A 298 -7.16 -7.68 14.48
CA ASP A 298 -6.22 -6.91 15.29
C ASP A 298 -6.14 -5.45 14.79
N GLN A 299 -6.16 -5.24 13.47
CA GLN A 299 -6.17 -3.92 12.86
C GLN A 299 -7.50 -3.18 13.06
N SER A 300 -8.64 -3.87 13.20
CA SER A 300 -9.96 -3.26 13.39
C SER A 300 -10.05 -2.41 14.66
N GLN A 301 -9.19 -2.69 15.64
CA GLN A 301 -9.12 -1.94 16.90
C GLN A 301 -8.65 -0.49 16.70
N ASN A 302 -7.91 -0.22 15.61
CA ASN A 302 -7.33 1.08 15.31
C ASN A 302 -7.72 1.62 13.93
N CYS A 303 -8.29 0.78 13.06
CA CYS A 303 -8.58 1.08 11.68
C CYS A 303 -9.97 0.60 11.29
N TYR A 304 -10.87 1.56 11.04
CA TYR A 304 -12.21 1.21 10.63
C TYR A 304 -12.25 0.48 9.27
N LEU A 305 -11.36 0.83 8.34
CA LEU A 305 -11.22 0.12 7.07
C LEU A 305 -11.00 -1.39 7.27
N ALA A 306 -10.18 -1.79 8.24
CA ALA A 306 -9.93 -3.20 8.53
C ALA A 306 -11.19 -3.93 9.01
N ARG A 307 -12.02 -3.27 9.84
CA ARG A 307 -13.31 -3.82 10.30
C ARG A 307 -14.24 -4.11 9.13
N LEU A 308 -14.37 -3.18 8.18
CA LEU A 308 -15.20 -3.35 6.99
C LEU A 308 -14.75 -4.53 6.14
N VAL A 309 -13.45 -4.60 5.85
CA VAL A 309 -12.87 -5.70 5.08
C VAL A 309 -13.08 -7.03 5.78
N PHE A 310 -12.90 -7.07 7.11
CA PHE A 310 -13.13 -8.28 7.89
C PHE A 310 -14.56 -8.79 7.77
N ARG A 311 -15.57 -7.90 7.87
CA ARG A 311 -16.99 -8.26 7.69
C ARG A 311 -17.25 -8.86 6.31
N ILE A 312 -16.71 -8.26 5.26
CA ILE A 312 -16.94 -8.76 3.90
C ILE A 312 -16.21 -10.09 3.70
N LEU A 313 -15.00 -10.25 4.24
CA LEU A 313 -14.28 -11.52 4.21
C LEU A 313 -15.06 -12.62 4.93
N LYS A 314 -15.66 -12.34 6.10
CA LYS A 314 -16.54 -13.26 6.83
C LYS A 314 -17.63 -13.83 5.93
N SER A 315 -18.33 -12.97 5.19
CA SER A 315 -19.39 -13.42 4.26
C SER A 315 -18.87 -14.19 3.04
N SER A 316 -17.59 -14.03 2.70
CA SER A 316 -16.96 -14.66 1.53
C SER A 316 -16.39 -16.04 1.84
N VAL A 317 -16.22 -16.39 3.11
CA VAL A 317 -15.81 -17.73 3.53
C VAL A 317 -17.04 -18.64 3.47
N GLY A 318 -16.98 -19.68 2.63
CA GLY A 318 -18.07 -20.63 2.43
C GLY A 318 -18.60 -21.23 3.74
N ARG A 319 -19.87 -21.66 3.74
CA ARG A 319 -20.59 -22.11 4.96
C ARG A 319 -19.84 -23.20 5.73
N GLU A 320 -19.19 -24.12 5.02
CA GLU A 320 -18.43 -25.23 5.62
C GLU A 320 -17.18 -24.76 6.37
N ASN A 321 -16.65 -23.59 6.01
CA ASN A 321 -15.42 -23.03 6.54
C ASN A 321 -15.66 -21.87 7.54
N GLN A 322 -16.93 -21.54 7.83
CA GLN A 322 -17.29 -20.45 8.75
C GLN A 322 -16.76 -20.62 10.17
N PHE A 323 -16.53 -21.86 10.62
CA PHE A 323 -15.97 -22.13 11.94
C PHE A 323 -14.58 -21.50 12.13
N LEU A 324 -13.80 -21.36 11.05
CA LEU A 324 -12.45 -20.78 11.06
C LEU A 324 -12.46 -19.33 11.54
N ILE A 325 -13.50 -18.57 11.17
CA ILE A 325 -13.56 -17.14 11.51
C ILE A 325 -14.10 -16.93 12.92
N LYS A 326 -15.01 -17.80 13.39
CA LYS A 326 -15.58 -17.74 14.74
C LYS A 326 -14.53 -17.85 15.84
N GLU A 327 -13.42 -18.54 15.60
CA GLU A 327 -12.32 -18.67 16.58
C GLU A 327 -11.55 -17.36 16.77
N VAL A 328 -11.60 -16.46 15.78
CA VAL A 328 -10.87 -15.18 15.77
C VAL A 328 -11.77 -14.02 16.14
N ASP A 329 -13.05 -14.11 15.80
CA ASP A 329 -14.03 -13.05 16.02
C ASP A 329 -14.32 -12.84 17.50
N ASN A 330 -13.67 -11.84 18.08
CA ASN A 330 -13.78 -11.49 19.50
C ASN A 330 -14.59 -10.20 19.73
N GLU A 331 -15.11 -9.57 18.66
CA GLU A 331 -15.88 -8.34 18.78
C GLU A 331 -17.32 -8.64 19.24
N LYS A 332 -17.76 -7.98 20.32
CA LYS A 332 -19.19 -7.87 20.60
C LYS A 332 -19.74 -6.85 19.61
N GLU A 333 -20.65 -7.28 18.74
CA GLU A 333 -21.31 -6.39 17.79
C GLU A 333 -22.04 -5.27 18.55
N ASP A 334 -21.53 -4.04 18.44
CA ASP A 334 -22.26 -2.83 18.78
C ASP A 334 -23.01 -2.39 17.52
N ASP A 335 -24.24 -2.87 17.42
CA ASP A 335 -25.10 -2.65 16.25
C ASP A 335 -25.33 -1.17 15.93
N GLU A 336 -25.35 -0.30 16.95
CA GLU A 336 -25.56 1.14 16.75
C GLU A 336 -24.29 1.80 16.20
N ALA A 337 -23.14 1.54 16.83
CA ALA A 337 -21.87 2.03 16.33
C ALA A 337 -21.64 1.56 14.89
N GLN A 338 -21.92 0.29 14.61
CA GLN A 338 -21.74 -0.32 13.28
C GLN A 338 -22.63 0.33 12.21
N ARG A 339 -23.90 0.63 12.52
CA ARG A 339 -24.81 1.30 11.56
C ARG A 339 -24.32 2.69 11.17
N VAL A 340 -23.98 3.51 12.15
CA VAL A 340 -23.45 4.88 11.94
C VAL A 340 -22.22 4.84 11.04
N ILE A 341 -21.36 3.88 11.34
CA ILE A 341 -20.09 3.64 10.71
C ILE A 341 -20.27 3.25 9.23
N GLU A 342 -21.24 2.39 8.90
CA GLU A 342 -21.54 2.00 7.52
C GLU A 342 -22.22 3.09 6.70
N GLU A 343 -23.03 3.95 7.32
CA GLU A 343 -23.65 5.10 6.67
C GLU A 343 -22.64 6.16 6.24
N GLN A 344 -21.45 6.19 6.88
CA GLN A 344 -20.40 7.17 6.59
C GLN A 344 -19.36 6.68 5.58
N VAL A 345 -19.44 5.42 5.12
CA VAL A 345 -18.48 4.86 4.17
C VAL A 345 -18.62 5.50 2.80
N LYS A 346 -17.50 6.01 2.29
CA LYS A 346 -17.34 6.55 0.94
C LYS A 346 -16.00 6.09 0.40
N SER A 347 -15.89 4.78 0.24
CA SER A 347 -14.66 4.14 -0.18
C SER A 347 -14.80 3.64 -1.60
N SER A 348 -13.97 4.20 -2.47
CA SER A 348 -13.79 3.74 -3.83
C SER A 348 -12.84 2.53 -3.89
N TRP A 349 -12.19 2.11 -2.81
CA TRP A 349 -11.26 0.99 -2.85
C TRP A 349 -11.93 -0.31 -3.30
N PRO A 350 -11.56 -0.90 -4.45
CA PRO A 350 -12.05 -2.21 -4.81
C PRO A 350 -11.29 -3.31 -4.06
N ILE A 351 -12.06 -4.26 -3.53
CA ILE A 351 -11.55 -5.47 -2.88
C ILE A 351 -12.07 -6.70 -3.61
N ASP A 352 -11.48 -7.86 -3.35
CA ASP A 352 -11.87 -9.12 -4.01
C ASP A 352 -11.75 -9.06 -5.55
N LEU A 353 -10.68 -8.43 -6.03
CA LEU A 353 -10.30 -8.39 -7.44
C LEU A 353 -9.21 -9.41 -7.75
N GLU A 354 -9.39 -10.15 -8.84
CA GLU A 354 -8.43 -11.14 -9.31
C GLU A 354 -7.44 -10.58 -10.35
N TRP A 355 -7.82 -9.56 -11.11
CA TRP A 355 -6.95 -8.89 -12.10
C TRP A 355 -7.28 -7.40 -12.23
N ILE A 356 -6.45 -6.64 -12.96
CA ILE A 356 -6.46 -5.16 -12.93
C ILE A 356 -7.38 -4.52 -13.99
N ASP A 357 -7.62 -5.21 -15.11
CA ASP A 357 -8.44 -4.74 -16.24
C ASP A 357 -9.88 -5.25 -16.13
N VAL A 358 -10.51 -4.97 -14.98
CA VAL A 358 -11.94 -5.22 -14.74
C VAL A 358 -12.61 -3.95 -14.31
N ASP A 359 -13.92 -3.87 -14.59
CA ASP A 359 -14.78 -2.88 -13.96
C ASP A 359 -14.78 -3.09 -12.43
N PRO A 360 -14.19 -2.17 -11.64
CA PRO A 360 -14.09 -2.33 -10.20
C PRO A 360 -15.41 -2.00 -9.48
N GLU A 361 -16.41 -1.41 -10.15
CA GLU A 361 -17.58 -0.80 -9.50
C GLU A 361 -18.30 -1.80 -8.58
N LYS A 362 -18.58 -3.01 -9.06
CA LYS A 362 -19.28 -4.04 -8.26
C LYS A 362 -18.50 -4.53 -7.04
N LYS A 363 -17.22 -4.22 -6.97
CA LYS A 363 -16.24 -4.69 -6.00
C LYS A 363 -15.67 -3.56 -5.14
N ARG A 364 -16.09 -2.32 -5.38
CA ARG A 364 -15.83 -1.18 -4.47
C ARG A 364 -16.47 -1.44 -3.12
N LEU A 365 -15.75 -1.03 -2.08
CA LEU A 365 -16.11 -1.32 -0.70
C LEU A 365 -17.51 -0.80 -0.32
N ASP A 366 -17.86 0.41 -0.77
CA ASP A 366 -19.18 1.03 -0.55
C ASP A 366 -20.34 0.17 -1.12
N ASN A 367 -20.15 -0.36 -2.32
CA ASN A 367 -21.11 -1.19 -3.04
C ASN A 367 -21.23 -2.57 -2.41
N LEU A 368 -20.14 -3.14 -1.89
CA LEU A 368 -20.15 -4.41 -1.19
C LEU A 368 -20.90 -4.32 0.15
N ILE A 369 -20.67 -3.25 0.92
CA ILE A 369 -21.37 -3.03 2.20
C ILE A 369 -22.87 -2.89 1.98
N ARG A 370 -23.29 -2.15 0.94
CA ARG A 370 -24.70 -1.99 0.59
C ARG A 370 -25.37 -3.34 0.30
N ARG A 371 -24.69 -4.23 -0.44
CA ARG A 371 -25.19 -5.58 -0.72
C ARG A 371 -25.26 -6.46 0.53
N THR A 372 -24.29 -6.38 1.43
CA THR A 372 -24.34 -7.14 2.69
C THR A 372 -25.56 -6.73 3.52
N LYS A 373 -25.90 -5.43 3.57
CA LYS A 373 -27.13 -4.94 4.24
C LYS A 373 -28.41 -5.51 3.64
N GLU A 374 -28.47 -5.67 2.31
CA GLU A 374 -29.64 -6.24 1.63
C GLU A 374 -29.80 -7.75 1.89
N LEU A 375 -28.71 -8.46 2.23
CA LEU A 375 -28.74 -9.90 2.53
C LEU A 375 -29.08 -10.18 4.00
N ASP A 376 -28.82 -9.23 4.89
CA ASP A 376 -29.09 -9.32 6.34
C ASP A 376 -30.49 -8.77 6.72
N ALA A 377 -31.21 -8.15 5.76
CA ALA A 377 -32.57 -7.60 5.91
C ALA A 377 -33.64 -8.57 5.38
#